data_AF-A0A929YKN4-F1
#
_entry.id   AF-A0A929YKN4-F1
#
_cell.length_a   1.000
_cell.length_b   1.000
_cell.length_c   1.000
_cell.angle_alpha   90.00
_cell.angle_beta   90.00
_cell.angle_gamma   90.00
#
_symmetry.space_group_name_H-M   'P 1'
#
loop_
_entity.id
_entity.type
_entity.pdbx_description
1 polymer ?
#
loop_
_entity_poly.entity_id
_entity_poly.type
_entity_poly.pdbx_seq_one_letter_code
_entity_poly.pdbx_strand_id
1 'polypeptide(L)'
;MLDINFIRNNKELVEHSIKEKMYKNVNLDEILALDDQRKTLLQQVEALRKERNDNTAKMKNGKPSDELITKGKEIKEKLSTLEADLS
;
A
#
# COMPACT_ATOMS: atom_id res chain seq x y z
N MET A 1 21.56 3.23 -3.99
CA MET A 1 20.17 3.71 -4.15
C MET A 1 19.94 4.81 -3.12
N LEU A 2 19.36 5.95 -3.51
CA LEU A 2 19.00 7.00 -2.54
C LEU A 2 17.75 6.56 -1.77
N ASP A 3 17.70 6.90 -0.48
CA ASP A 3 16.51 6.65 0.35
C ASP A 3 15.34 7.54 -0.10
N ILE A 4 14.13 6.98 -0.17
CA ILE A 4 12.93 7.72 -0.57
C ILE A 4 12.61 8.88 0.38
N ASN A 5 12.90 8.72 1.67
CA ASN A 5 12.75 9.78 2.67
C ASN A 5 13.80 10.87 2.47
N PHE A 6 15.03 10.49 2.08
CA PHE A 6 16.06 11.47 1.74
C PHE A 6 15.63 12.32 0.53
N ILE A 7 15.08 11.69 -0.51
CA ILE A 7 14.54 12.39 -1.69
C ILE A 7 13.39 13.32 -1.29
N ARG A 8 12.47 12.86 -0.45
CA ARG A 8 11.32 13.67 0.00
C ARG A 8 11.76 14.88 0.85
N ASN A 9 12.74 14.69 1.74
CA ASN A 9 13.25 15.74 2.62
C ASN A 9 14.20 16.72 1.92
N ASN A 10 14.82 16.32 0.81
CA ASN A 10 15.85 17.09 0.11
C ASN A 10 15.56 17.20 -1.39
N LYS A 11 14.28 17.37 -1.77
CA LYS A 11 13.85 17.33 -3.18
C LYS A 11 14.67 18.27 -4.07
N GLU A 12 14.83 19.52 -3.66
CA GLU A 12 15.58 20.53 -4.42
C GLU A 12 17.06 20.15 -4.63
N LEU A 13 17.71 19.62 -3.60
CA LEU A 13 19.10 19.14 -3.67
C LEU A 13 19.23 17.98 -4.66
N VAL A 14 18.28 17.04 -4.62
CA VAL A 14 18.28 15.88 -5.52
C VAL A 14 18.00 16.31 -6.96
N GLU A 15 17.05 17.23 -7.19
CA GLU A 15 16.80 17.81 -8.52
C GLU A 15 18.03 18.53 -9.07
N HIS A 16 18.71 19.32 -8.25
CA HIS A 16 19.92 20.01 -8.64
C HIS A 16 21.00 19.01 -9.05
N SER A 17 21.24 17.97 -8.24
CA SER A 17 22.22 16.92 -8.58
C SER A 17 21.85 16.15 -9.85
N ILE A 18 20.56 15.93 -10.12
CA ILE A 18 20.07 15.30 -11.35
C ILE A 18 20.43 16.15 -12.57
N LYS A 19 20.20 17.47 -12.48
CA LYS A 19 20.52 18.44 -13.53
C LYS A 19 22.03 18.52 -13.78
N GLU A 20 22.83 18.66 -12.72
CA GLU A 20 24.30 18.74 -12.84
C GLU A 20 24.92 17.48 -13.46
N LYS A 21 24.43 16.30 -13.07
CA LYS A 21 24.89 15.02 -13.60
C LYS A 21 24.30 14.68 -14.97
N MET A 22 23.46 15.57 -15.51
CA MET A 22 22.77 15.42 -16.80
C MET A 22 22.00 14.10 -16.92
N TYR A 23 21.42 13.60 -15.82
CA TYR A 23 20.50 12.48 -15.89
C TYR A 23 19.23 12.93 -16.61
N LYS A 24 18.87 12.20 -17.67
CA LYS A 24 17.65 12.45 -18.43
C LYS A 24 16.54 11.54 -17.92
N ASN A 25 15.29 11.99 -18.06
CA ASN A 25 14.09 11.19 -17.79
C ASN A 25 13.88 10.80 -16.32
N VAL A 26 14.39 11.59 -15.36
CA VAL A 26 14.09 11.39 -13.93
C VAL A 26 13.00 12.36 -13.51
N ASN A 27 11.83 11.82 -13.17
CA ASN A 27 10.70 12.59 -12.63
C ASN A 27 10.53 12.27 -11.14
N LEU A 28 11.04 13.15 -10.27
CA LEU A 28 10.95 12.93 -8.82
C LEU A 28 9.51 12.96 -8.31
N ASP A 29 8.64 13.76 -8.93
CA ASP A 29 7.23 13.86 -8.53
C ASP A 29 6.48 12.55 -8.79
N GLU A 30 6.74 11.92 -9.94
CA GLU A 30 6.18 10.61 -10.27
C GLU A 30 6.69 9.52 -9.32
N ILE A 31 7.98 9.53 -8.99
CA ILE A 31 8.56 8.58 -8.03
C ILE A 31 7.91 8.73 -6.65
N LEU A 32 7.74 9.97 -6.18
CA LEU A 32 7.12 10.25 -4.88
C LEU A 32 5.63 9.88 -4.88
N ALA A 33 4.92 10.10 -5.99
CA ALA A 33 3.53 9.72 -6.15
C ALA A 33 3.35 8.19 -6.12
N LEU A 34 4.24 7.43 -6.78
CA LEU A 34 4.24 5.97 -6.74
C LEU A 34 4.51 5.44 -5.31
N ASP A 35 5.41 6.08 -4.56
CA ASP A 35 5.64 5.74 -3.15
C ASP A 35 4.40 6.01 -2.28
N ASP A 36 3.69 7.13 -2.50
CA ASP A 36 2.44 7.44 -1.80
C ASP A 36 1.32 6.45 -2.13
N GLN A 37 1.20 6.06 -3.41
CA GLN A 37 0.26 5.02 -3.83
C GLN A 37 0.57 3.68 -3.15
N ARG A 38 1.84 3.27 -3.15
CA ARG A 38 2.28 2.05 -2.49
C ARG A 38 1.99 2.06 -0.99
N LYS A 39 2.26 3.18 -0.30
CA LYS A 39 1.96 3.35 1.14
C LYS A 39 0.46 3.24 1.41
N THR A 40 -0.35 3.90 0.60
CA THR A 40 -1.82 3.86 0.72
C THR A 40 -2.34 2.43 0.52
N LEU A 41 -1.87 1.74 -0.51
CA LEU A 41 -2.24 0.36 -0.79
C LEU A 41 -1.85 -0.58 0.35
N LEU A 42 -0.63 -0.42 0.89
CA LEU A 42 -0.16 -1.21 2.02
C LEU A 42 -1.01 -0.99 3.29
N GLN A 43 -1.41 0.26 3.56
CA GLN A 43 -2.33 0.55 4.67
C GLN A 43 -3.70 -0.12 4.48
N GLN A 44 -4.25 -0.11 3.25
CA GLN A 44 -5.52 -0.78 2.95
C GLN A 44 -5.43 -2.30 3.13
N VAL A 45 -4.34 -2.92 2.66
CA VAL A 45 -4.10 -4.36 2.83
C VAL A 45 -4.01 -4.72 4.31
N GLU A 46 -3.25 -3.97 5.11
CA GLU A 46 -3.12 -4.22 6.55
C GLU A 46 -4.46 -4.02 7.29
N ALA A 47 -5.25 -3.01 6.91
CA ALA A 47 -6.60 -2.81 7.45
C ALA A 47 -7.52 -4.00 7.15
N LEU A 48 -7.51 -4.52 5.92
CA LEU A 48 -8.30 -5.68 5.53
C LEU A 48 -7.81 -6.97 6.20
N ARG A 49 -6.49 -7.14 6.39
CA ARG A 49 -5.92 -8.27 7.15
C ARG A 49 -6.41 -8.25 8.59
N LYS A 50 -6.43 -7.07 9.23
CA LYS A 50 -7.01 -6.90 10.56
C LYS A 50 -8.50 -7.24 10.57
N GLU A 51 -9.27 -6.71 9.62
CA GLU A 51 -10.70 -6.97 9.53
C GLU A 51 -11.02 -8.46 9.32
N ARG A 52 -10.23 -9.16 8.49
CA ARG A 52 -10.32 -10.62 8.30
C ARG A 52 -10.09 -11.37 9.61
N ASN A 53 -9.06 -10.98 10.37
CA ASN A 53 -8.73 -11.62 11.64
C ASN A 53 -9.84 -11.37 12.68
N ASP A 54 -10.36 -10.16 12.76
CA ASP A 54 -11.48 -9.80 13.63
C ASP A 54 -12.76 -10.57 13.25
N ASN A 55 -13.04 -10.69 11.95
CA ASN A 55 -14.16 -11.48 11.45
C ASN A 55 -14.00 -12.96 11.84
N THR A 56 -12.81 -13.52 11.63
CA THR A 56 -12.49 -14.91 12.00
C THR A 56 -12.64 -15.15 13.50
N ALA A 57 -12.23 -14.18 14.34
CA ALA A 57 -12.41 -14.26 15.79
C ALA A 57 -13.89 -14.30 16.20
N LYS A 58 -14.75 -13.51 15.54
CA LYS A 58 -16.20 -13.51 15.77
C LYS A 58 -16.87 -14.83 15.34
N MET A 59 -16.34 -15.50 14.32
CA MET A 59 -16.84 -16.80 13.86
C MET A 59 -16.52 -17.97 14.80
N LYS A 60 -15.58 -17.81 15.76
CA LYS A 60 -15.18 -18.89 16.68
C LYS A 60 -16.19 -19.19 17.79
N ASN A 61 -17.13 -18.29 18.08
CA ASN A 61 -18.06 -18.41 19.21
C ASN A 61 -19.38 -19.15 18.90
N GLY A 62 -19.38 -20.04 17.90
CA GLY A 62 -20.55 -20.84 17.54
C GLY A 62 -20.79 -20.84 16.03
N LYS A 63 -22.05 -21.06 15.62
CA LYS A 63 -22.41 -21.02 14.19
C LYS A 63 -22.30 -19.58 13.68
N PRO A 64 -21.40 -19.27 12.74
CA PRO A 64 -21.25 -17.92 12.22
C PRO A 64 -22.53 -17.49 11.50
N SER A 65 -22.91 -16.22 11.65
CA SER A 65 -24.03 -15.65 10.89
C SER A 65 -23.68 -15.57 9.41
N ASP A 66 -24.70 -15.62 8.55
CA ASP A 66 -24.54 -15.48 7.10
C ASP A 66 -23.88 -14.15 6.71
N GLU A 67 -24.05 -13.12 7.54
CA GLU A 67 -23.37 -11.83 7.41
C GLU A 67 -21.84 -11.94 7.58
N LEU A 68 -21.37 -12.68 8.60
CA LEU A 68 -19.93 -12.88 8.83
C LEU A 68 -19.29 -13.70 7.70
N ILE A 69 -20.03 -14.67 7.16
CA ILE A 69 -19.59 -15.48 6.02
C ILE A 69 -19.46 -14.62 4.75
N THR A 70 -20.49 -13.83 4.45
CA THR A 70 -20.50 -12.92 3.29
C THR A 70 -19.37 -11.90 3.38
N LYS A 71 -19.23 -11.26 4.55
CA LYS A 71 -18.15 -10.32 4.82
C LYS A 71 -16.76 -10.96 4.69
N GLY A 72 -16.61 -12.21 5.11
CA GLY A 72 -15.35 -12.95 4.97
C GLY A 72 -14.97 -13.19 3.51
N LYS A 73 -15.95 -13.47 2.63
CA LYS A 73 -15.72 -13.61 1.19
C LYS A 73 -15.32 -12.28 0.56
N GLU A 74 -16.05 -11.20 0.86
CA GLU A 74 -15.73 -9.86 0.36
C GLU A 74 -14.31 -9.40 0.75
N ILE A 75 -13.93 -9.62 2.01
CA ILE A 75 -12.57 -9.27 2.50
C ILE A 75 -11.52 -10.07 1.73
N LYS A 76 -11.77 -11.37 1.48
CA LYS A 76 -10.85 -12.22 0.72
C LYS A 76 -10.67 -11.74 -0.72
N GLU A 77 -11.75 -11.39 -1.40
CA GLU A 77 -11.70 -10.87 -2.76
C GLU A 77 -10.95 -9.54 -2.82
N LYS A 78 -11.27 -8.59 -1.95
CA LYS A 78 -10.59 -7.29 -1.86
C LYS A 78 -9.10 -7.43 -1.52
N LEU A 79 -8.74 -8.35 -0.62
CA LEU A 79 -7.33 -8.64 -0.33
C LEU A 79 -6.62 -9.20 -1.55
N SER A 80 -7.23 -10.14 -2.27
CA SER A 80 -6.61 -10.73 -3.46
C SER A 80 -6.33 -9.71 -4.56
N THR A 81 -7.22 -8.73 -4.75
CA THR A 81 -7.01 -7.68 -5.76
C THR A 81 -5.93 -6.71 -5.31
N LEU A 82 -6.00 -6.22 -4.06
CA LEU A 82 -5.05 -5.21 -3.57
C LEU A 82 -3.64 -5.78 -3.34
N GLU A 83 -3.51 -7.06 -2.99
CA GLU A 83 -2.22 -7.73 -2.90
C GLU A 83 -1.60 -7.97 -4.29
N ALA A 84 -2.42 -8.17 -5.33
CA ALA A 84 -1.94 -8.26 -6.72
C ALA A 84 -1.43 -6.90 -7.22
N ASP A 85 -2.12 -5.81 -6.88
CA ASP A 85 -1.69 -4.44 -7.21
C ASP A 85 -0.43 -4.00 -6.44
N LEU A 86 -0.09 -4.67 -5.34
CA LEU A 86 1.08 -4.38 -4.51
C LEU A 86 2.33 -5.18 -4.94
N SER A 87 2.14 -6.28 -5.69
CA SER A 87 3.20 -7.20 -6.12
C SER A 87 3.99 -6.67 -7.32
#